data_AF-A0A957M996-F1
#
_entry.id   AF-A0A957M996-F1
#
_cell.length_a   1.000
_cell.length_b   1.000
_cell.length_c   1.000
_cell.angle_alpha   90.00
_cell.angle_beta   90.00
_cell.angle_gamma   90.00
#
_symmetry.space_group_name_H-M   'P 1'
#
loop_
_entity.id
_entity.type
_entity.pdbx_description
1 polymer ?
#
loop_
_entity_poly.entity_id
_entity_poly.type
_entity_poly.pdbx_seq_one_letter_code
_entity_poly.pdbx_strand_id
1 'polypeptide(L)'
;MKYWPLAVILAAYSCLAIAYSVVVPLFEAPDEVWHYEYVRWLAEGNGLPAPADVGAAPWAQEGSQPPLYYALGALLTAPVGTSNAAQVIRYNVHAVVGNAEGADNRNVLLHGRVHAWP
;
A
#
# COMPACT_ATOMS: atom_id res chain seq x y z
N MET A 1 27.80 -28.58 -2.67
CA MET A 1 27.37 -27.18 -2.45
C MET A 1 27.07 -26.47 -3.79
N LYS A 2 26.17 -27.01 -4.63
CA LYS A 2 25.99 -26.56 -6.03
C LYS A 2 25.18 -25.24 -6.16
N TYR A 3 24.41 -24.87 -5.15
CA TYR A 3 23.48 -23.73 -5.19
C TYR A 3 23.90 -22.55 -4.32
N TRP A 4 25.15 -22.51 -3.84
CA TRP A 4 25.61 -21.41 -2.99
C TRP A 4 25.49 -20.01 -3.63
N PRO A 5 25.65 -19.82 -4.96
CA PRO A 5 25.44 -18.50 -5.57
C PRO A 5 23.97 -18.09 -5.54
N LEU A 6 23.05 -19.04 -5.75
CA LEU A 6 21.61 -18.79 -5.64
C LEU A 6 21.24 -18.41 -4.19
N ALA A 7 21.79 -19.11 -3.20
CA ALA A 7 21.56 -18.77 -1.80
C ALA A 7 22.04 -17.35 -1.47
N VAL A 8 23.20 -16.93 -2.00
CA VAL A 8 23.71 -15.56 -1.84
C VAL A 8 22.79 -14.54 -2.50
N ILE A 9 22.30 -14.80 -3.71
CA ILE A 9 21.37 -13.90 -4.42
C ILE A 9 20.06 -13.75 -3.64
N LEU A 10 19.49 -14.86 -3.16
CA LEU A 10 18.25 -14.81 -2.38
C LEU A 10 18.45 -14.06 -1.06
N ALA A 11 19.58 -14.28 -0.37
CA ALA A 11 19.89 -13.54 0.85
C ALA A 11 20.03 -12.04 0.58
N ALA A 12 20.76 -11.65 -0.47
CA ALA A 12 20.92 -10.25 -0.86
C ALA A 12 19.58 -9.61 -1.23
N TYR A 13 18.74 -10.30 -2.01
CA TYR A 13 17.39 -9.86 -2.35
C TYR A 13 16.53 -9.64 -1.11
N SER A 14 16.49 -10.62 -0.19
CA SER A 14 15.71 -10.52 1.03
C SER A 14 16.18 -9.36 1.92
N CYS A 15 17.49 -9.15 2.05
CA CYS A 15 18.03 -8.00 2.79
C CYS A 15 17.59 -6.66 2.16
N LEU A 16 17.65 -6.55 0.84
CA LEU A 16 17.22 -5.33 0.14
C LEU A 16 15.71 -5.11 0.22
N ALA A 17 14.90 -6.16 0.08
CA ALA A 17 13.45 -6.08 0.19
C ALA A 17 13.01 -5.66 1.60
N ILE A 18 13.64 -6.21 2.65
CA ILE A 18 13.39 -5.81 4.04
C ILE A 18 13.81 -4.36 4.25
N ALA A 19 14.99 -3.97 3.78
CA ALA A 19 15.45 -2.59 3.90
C ALA A 19 14.50 -1.62 3.20
N TYR A 20 14.03 -1.95 1.99
CA TYR A 20 13.02 -1.18 1.27
C TYR A 20 11.72 -1.05 2.08
N SER A 21 11.22 -2.16 2.63
CA SER A 21 9.98 -2.18 3.43
C SER A 21 10.06 -1.41 4.75
N VAL A 22 11.26 -1.18 5.29
CA VAL A 22 11.47 -0.42 6.53
C VAL A 22 11.76 1.05 6.26
N VAL A 23 12.50 1.34 5.19
CA VAL A 23 12.96 2.71 4.87
C VAL A 23 11.89 3.52 4.15
N VAL A 24 11.09 2.88 3.29
CA VAL A 24 9.99 3.55 2.58
C VAL A 24 8.80 3.67 3.54
N PRO A 25 8.33 4.89 3.85
CA PRO A 25 7.16 5.06 4.69
C PRO A 25 5.94 4.37 4.08
N LEU A 26 5.04 3.88 4.95
CA LEU A 26 3.80 3.26 4.52
C LEU A 26 3.07 4.15 3.49
N PHE A 27 2.59 3.55 2.41
CA PHE A 27 1.79 4.19 1.36
C PHE A 27 2.56 5.14 0.42
N GLU A 28 3.89 5.18 0.50
CA GLU A 28 4.72 5.91 -0.46
C GLU A 28 5.16 5.03 -1.63
N ALA A 29 5.07 3.70 -1.51
CA ALA A 29 5.26 2.83 -2.66
C ALA A 29 4.09 2.99 -3.65
N PRO A 30 4.34 2.90 -4.98
CA PRO A 30 3.29 3.04 -5.98
C PRO A 30 2.09 2.14 -5.69
N ASP A 31 0.89 2.73 -5.74
CA ASP A 31 -0.42 2.08 -5.60
C ASP A 31 -0.66 1.34 -4.27
N GLU A 32 0.29 1.39 -3.31
CA GLU A 32 0.25 0.63 -2.06
C GLU A 32 -0.99 0.96 -1.23
N VAL A 33 -1.34 2.25 -1.12
CA VAL A 33 -2.54 2.69 -0.42
C VAL A 33 -3.82 2.19 -1.09
N TRP A 34 -3.86 2.13 -2.42
CA TRP A 34 -5.05 1.69 -3.15
C TRP A 34 -5.27 0.19 -3.01
N HIS A 35 -4.18 -0.59 -3.01
CA HIS A 35 -4.26 -2.01 -2.70
C HIS A 35 -4.76 -2.26 -1.26
N TYR A 36 -4.23 -1.52 -0.29
CA TYR A 36 -4.66 -1.61 1.10
C TYR A 36 -6.14 -1.21 1.27
N GLU A 37 -6.56 -0.12 0.64
CA GLU A 37 -7.95 0.35 0.69
C GLU A 37 -8.94 -0.67 0.12
N TYR A 38 -8.57 -1.41 -0.93
CA TYR A 38 -9.40 -2.49 -1.45
C TYR A 38 -9.49 -3.67 -0.46
N VAL A 39 -8.36 -4.09 0.13
CA VAL A 39 -8.36 -5.11 1.20
C VAL A 39 -9.26 -4.67 2.36
N ARG A 40 -9.11 -3.43 2.83
CA ARG A 40 -9.89 -2.85 3.93
C ARG A 40 -11.38 -2.81 3.59
N TRP A 41 -11.73 -2.36 2.39
CA TRP A 41 -13.11 -2.30 1.91
C TRP A 41 -13.81 -3.66 1.97
N LEU A 42 -13.12 -4.71 1.53
CA LEU A 42 -13.63 -6.08 1.61
C LEU A 42 -13.70 -6.60 3.05
N ALA A 43 -12.68 -6.32 3.87
CA ALA A 43 -12.64 -6.73 5.28
C ALA A 43 -13.78 -6.09 6.10
N GLU A 44 -14.21 -4.88 5.73
CA GLU A 44 -15.34 -4.16 6.31
C GLU A 44 -16.71 -4.66 5.81
N GLY A 45 -16.74 -5.61 4.87
CA GLY A 45 -17.97 -6.25 4.41
C GLY A 45 -18.75 -5.48 3.35
N ASN A 46 -18.13 -4.49 2.70
CA ASN A 46 -18.78 -3.66 1.69
C ASN A 46 -19.03 -4.37 0.34
N GLY A 47 -18.46 -5.56 0.15
CA GLY A 47 -18.60 -6.35 -1.08
C GLY A 47 -17.64 -5.92 -2.21
N LEU A 48 -17.78 -6.54 -3.39
CA LEU A 48 -16.88 -6.29 -4.52
C LEU A 48 -17.07 -4.89 -5.12
N PRO A 49 -16.01 -4.25 -5.64
CA PRO A 49 -16.11 -2.97 -6.34
C PRO A 49 -17.11 -3.02 -7.50
N ALA A 50 -17.99 -2.03 -7.56
CA ALA A 50 -18.83 -1.86 -8.74
C ALA A 50 -18.02 -1.16 -9.85
N PRO A 51 -18.25 -1.51 -11.13
CA PRO A 51 -17.57 -0.85 -12.24
C PRO A 51 -17.72 0.68 -12.27
N ALA A 52 -18.83 1.21 -11.75
CA ALA A 52 -19.10 2.65 -11.67
C ALA A 52 -18.22 3.40 -10.66
N ASP A 53 -17.63 2.70 -9.69
CA ASP A 53 -16.86 3.30 -8.58
C ASP A 53 -15.35 3.30 -8.84
N VAL A 54 -14.90 2.60 -9.89
CA VAL A 54 -13.48 2.51 -10.26
C VAL A 54 -12.92 3.90 -10.55
N GLY A 55 -11.85 4.26 -9.84
CA GLY A 55 -11.21 5.57 -9.93
C GLY A 55 -11.82 6.66 -9.03
N ALA A 56 -13.04 6.46 -8.51
CA ALA A 56 -13.71 7.42 -7.61
C ALA A 56 -13.64 6.99 -6.14
N ALA A 57 -13.66 5.68 -5.88
CA ALA A 57 -13.58 5.13 -4.55
C ALA A 57 -12.14 5.13 -3.97
N PRO A 58 -11.96 4.91 -2.65
CA PRO A 58 -10.65 4.89 -2.00
C PRO A 58 -9.57 3.98 -2.61
N TRP A 59 -9.97 2.87 -3.23
CA TRP A 59 -9.07 1.94 -3.94
C TRP A 59 -8.80 2.34 -5.40
N ALA A 60 -9.29 3.50 -5.84
CA ALA A 60 -9.04 4.09 -7.15
C ALA A 60 -9.16 3.07 -8.31
N GLN A 61 -8.14 3.00 -9.16
CA GLN A 61 -8.08 2.10 -10.31
C GLN A 61 -7.91 0.62 -9.93
N GLU A 62 -7.43 0.32 -8.71
CA GLU A 62 -7.23 -1.06 -8.24
C GLU A 62 -8.53 -1.84 -8.11
N GLY A 63 -9.68 -1.14 -8.06
CA GLY A 63 -11.00 -1.77 -8.07
C GLY A 63 -11.32 -2.55 -9.35
N SER A 64 -10.60 -2.27 -10.43
CA SER A 64 -10.72 -3.02 -11.70
C SER A 64 -9.98 -4.35 -11.67
N GLN A 65 -9.09 -4.58 -10.70
CA GLN A 65 -8.27 -5.77 -10.62
C GLN A 65 -9.07 -6.99 -10.14
N PRO A 66 -8.67 -8.21 -10.53
CA PRO A 66 -9.29 -9.44 -10.05
C PRO A 66 -9.30 -9.56 -8.52
N PRO A 67 -10.41 -9.99 -7.90
CA PRO A 67 -10.62 -9.84 -6.46
C PRO A 67 -9.86 -10.85 -5.59
N LEU A 68 -9.28 -11.91 -6.16
CA LEU A 68 -8.74 -13.02 -5.37
C LEU A 68 -7.66 -12.58 -4.37
N TYR A 69 -6.72 -11.75 -4.82
CA TYR A 69 -5.66 -11.21 -3.98
C TYR A 69 -6.23 -10.40 -2.80
N TYR A 70 -7.16 -9.50 -3.09
CA TYR A 70 -7.79 -8.63 -2.09
C TYR A 70 -8.68 -9.39 -1.11
N ALA A 71 -9.42 -10.39 -1.59
CA ALA A 71 -10.27 -11.22 -0.76
C ALA A 71 -9.45 -12.07 0.24
N LEU A 72 -8.30 -12.60 -0.20
CA LEU A 72 -7.37 -13.29 0.70
C LEU A 72 -6.76 -12.33 1.73
N GLY A 73 -6.34 -11.14 1.29
CA GLY A 73 -5.87 -10.09 2.19
C GLY A 73 -6.92 -9.74 3.24
N ALA A 74 -8.16 -9.51 2.80
CA ALA A 74 -9.29 -9.16 3.67
C ALA A 74 -9.59 -10.26 4.68
N LEU A 75 -9.54 -11.53 4.27
CA LEU A 75 -9.73 -12.65 5.19
C LEU A 75 -8.65 -12.69 6.28
N LEU A 76 -7.38 -12.44 5.91
CA LEU A 76 -6.26 -12.44 6.84
C LEU A 76 -6.26 -11.23 7.77
N THR A 77 -6.80 -10.09 7.33
CA THR A 77 -6.80 -8.83 8.10
C THR A 77 -8.14 -8.51 8.75
N ALA A 78 -9.20 -9.27 8.50
CA ALA A 78 -10.54 -9.04 9.07
C ALA A 78 -10.56 -8.85 10.62
N PRO A 79 -9.72 -9.53 11.43
CA PRO A 79 -9.68 -9.29 12.88
C PRO A 79 -9.01 -7.97 13.29
N VAL A 80 -8.30 -7.29 12.38
CA VAL A 80 -7.56 -6.06 12.67
C VAL A 80 -8.50 -4.87 12.54
N GLY A 81 -8.72 -4.14 13.64
CA GLY A 81 -9.58 -2.96 13.64
C GLY A 81 -8.98 -1.80 12.84
N THR A 82 -9.71 -1.32 11.83
CA THR A 82 -9.31 -0.22 10.93
C THR A 82 -10.02 1.11 11.20
N SER A 83 -10.66 1.25 12.37
CA SER A 83 -11.50 2.42 12.71
C SER A 83 -10.78 3.78 12.66
N ASN A 84 -9.46 3.80 12.74
CA ASN A 84 -8.64 5.01 12.66
C ASN A 84 -8.11 5.29 11.24
N ALA A 85 -8.49 4.53 10.22
CA ALA A 85 -7.95 4.65 8.86
C ALA A 85 -8.04 6.09 8.32
N ALA A 86 -9.16 6.79 8.53
CA ALA A 86 -9.34 8.18 8.09
C ALA A 86 -8.40 9.19 8.78
N GLN A 87 -7.84 8.84 9.94
CA GLN A 87 -6.87 9.69 10.65
C GLN A 87 -5.42 9.46 10.15
N VAL A 88 -5.16 8.26 9.62
CA VAL A 88 -3.84 7.79 9.20
C VAL A 88 -3.67 7.99 7.68
N ILE A 89 -4.66 7.63 6.87
CA ILE A 89 -4.59 7.74 5.41
C ILE A 89 -4.98 9.16 5.01
N ARG A 90 -3.97 10.05 5.03
CA ARG A 90 -4.12 11.47 4.73
C ARG A 90 -3.24 11.86 3.55
N TYR A 91 -3.84 12.03 2.38
CA TYR A 91 -3.14 12.50 1.20
C TYR A 91 -2.54 13.90 1.41
N ASN A 92 -1.34 14.09 0.88
CA ASN A 92 -0.66 15.37 0.86
C ASN A 92 -1.09 16.17 -0.37
N VAL A 93 -1.78 17.29 -0.15
CA VAL A 93 -2.27 18.17 -1.23
C VAL A 93 -1.14 18.89 -1.99
N HIS A 94 0.07 18.88 -1.44
CA HIS A 94 1.27 19.43 -2.06
C HIS A 94 2.14 18.35 -2.72
N ALA A 95 1.66 17.09 -2.81
CA ALA A 95 2.41 16.02 -3.44
C ALA A 95 2.55 16.24 -4.94
N VAL A 96 3.78 16.23 -5.45
CA VAL A 96 4.09 16.37 -6.88
C VAL A 96 4.43 15.01 -7.48
N VAL A 97 3.45 14.10 -7.42
CA VAL A 97 3.57 12.71 -7.89
C VAL A 97 3.66 12.68 -9.41
N GLY A 98 4.63 11.94 -9.96
CA GLY A 98 4.78 11.77 -11.41
C GLY A 98 5.47 12.94 -12.14
N ASN A 99 5.92 13.98 -11.43
CA ASN A 99 6.71 15.06 -12.02
C ASN A 99 8.11 15.12 -11.38
N ALA A 100 9.08 14.54 -12.09
CA ALA A 100 10.48 14.45 -11.64
C ALA A 100 11.20 15.80 -11.54
N GLU A 101 10.68 16.84 -12.21
CA GLU A 101 11.28 18.18 -12.28
C GLU A 101 10.70 19.15 -11.22
N GLY A 102 9.64 18.74 -10.52
CA GLY A 102 9.02 19.53 -9.46
C GLY A 102 9.94 19.72 -8.25
N ALA A 103 10.19 20.97 -7.86
CA ALA A 103 11.01 21.32 -6.69
C ALA A 103 10.28 21.14 -5.33
N ASP A 104 9.22 20.34 -5.30
CA ASP A 104 8.24 20.32 -4.21
C ASP A 104 8.08 18.92 -3.59
N ASN A 105 7.21 18.81 -2.59
CA ASN A 105 7.05 17.65 -1.73
C ASN A 105 6.75 16.36 -2.52
N ARG A 106 7.60 15.34 -2.32
CA ARG A 106 7.49 14.03 -2.99
C ARG A 106 6.60 13.05 -2.25
N ASN A 107 6.27 13.32 -0.99
CA ASN A 107 5.46 12.42 -0.19
C ASN A 107 4.00 12.48 -0.66
N VAL A 108 3.47 11.32 -1.05
CA VAL A 108 2.07 11.15 -1.44
C VAL A 108 1.16 11.32 -0.22
N LEU A 109 1.60 10.85 0.95
CA LEU A 109 0.86 10.88 2.20
C LEU A 109 1.51 11.84 3.21
N LEU A 110 0.70 12.40 4.09
CA LEU A 110 1.17 13.19 5.23
C LEU A 110 1.64 12.24 6.32
N HIS A 111 2.94 12.26 6.59
CA HIS A 111 3.55 11.49 7.68
C HIS A 111 3.66 12.32 8.95
N GLY A 112 3.18 11.75 10.06
CA GLY A 112 3.26 12.36 11.38
C GLY A 112 3.51 11.31 12.46
N ARG A 113 3.41 11.71 13.73
CA ARG A 113 3.62 10.79 14.87
C ARG A 113 2.69 9.58 14.87
N VAL A 114 1.52 9.70 14.24
CA VAL A 114 0.56 8.60 14.09
C VAL A 114 1.04 7.51 13.12
N HIS A 115 2.01 7.81 12.27
CA HIS A 115 2.67 6.85 11.35
C HIS A 115 4.04 6.44 11.87
N ALA A 116 4.37 6.76 13.13
CA ALA A 116 5.62 6.33 13.73
C ALA A 116 5.58 4.81 13.95
N TRP A 117 6.12 4.08 12.98
CA TRP A 117 6.28 2.64 12.99
C TRP A 117 7.47 2.27 12.10
N PRO A 118 8.32 1.34 12.53
CA PRO A 118 9.18 1.45 13.71
C PRO A 118 10.20 2.60 13.59
#